data_AF-A0A3S5DLL5-F1
#
_entry.id   AF-A0A3S5DLL5-F1
#
_cell.length_a   1.000
_cell.length_b   1.000
_cell.length_c   1.000
_cell.angle_alpha   90.00
_cell.angle_beta   90.00
_cell.angle_gamma   90.00
#
_symmetry.space_group_name_H-M   'P 1'
#
loop_
_entity.id
_entity.type
_entity.pdbx_description
1 polymer ?
#
loop_
_entity_poly.entity_id
_entity_poly.type
_entity_poly.pdbx_seq_one_letter_code
_entity_poly.pdbx_strand_id
1 'polypeptide(L)'
;MSNDISLIALLAFSTLLPFLIASGTCFVKFSIVFVMVRNALGLQQVPSNMTLNGIALMLSMFVMLPVAQQAYGYYQEERVSFTSVEAVNNFVENGLDGYRGYLQKYSDPELTRFFEKAQSQRSERDGGEAAAPDDKPSIFALLPAYALSEIKSAFKIGFYLYLPFVVVDLVISSVLLALA
;
A
#
# COMPACT_ATOMS: atom_id res chain seq x y z
N MET A 1 -14.69 25.57 -20.73
CA MET A 1 -15.41 24.29 -20.53
C MET A 1 -14.48 23.10 -20.32
N SER A 2 -13.26 23.07 -20.89
CA SER A 2 -12.24 22.03 -20.58
C SER A 2 -11.60 22.17 -19.19
N ASN A 3 -11.54 23.40 -18.67
CA ASN A 3 -10.92 23.67 -17.36
C ASN A 3 -11.78 23.18 -16.18
N ASP A 4 -13.11 23.31 -16.26
CA ASP A 4 -14.02 22.93 -15.17
C ASP A 4 -14.03 21.41 -14.93
N ILE A 5 -14.02 20.62 -16.01
CA ILE A 5 -13.94 19.15 -15.94
C ILE A 5 -12.59 18.71 -15.36
N SER A 6 -11.49 19.36 -15.76
CA SER A 6 -10.16 19.07 -15.22
C SER A 6 -10.07 19.39 -13.73
N LEU A 7 -10.71 20.48 -13.29
CA LEU A 7 -10.75 20.91 -11.89
C LEU A 7 -11.62 19.95 -11.04
N ILE A 8 -12.75 19.49 -11.57
CA ILE A 8 -13.59 18.45 -10.95
C ILE A 8 -12.81 17.14 -10.80
N ALA A 9 -12.09 16.72 -11.84
CA ALA A 9 -11.26 15.52 -11.81
C ALA A 9 -10.13 15.63 -10.77
N LEU A 10 -9.48 16.79 -10.68
CA LEU A 10 -8.45 17.06 -9.67
C LEU A 10 -9.00 16.96 -8.24
N LEU A 11 -10.18 17.54 -7.98
CA LEU A 11 -10.84 17.46 -6.67
C LEU A 11 -11.27 16.03 -6.33
N ALA A 12 -11.80 15.29 -7.30
CA ALA A 12 -12.16 13.89 -7.13
C ALA A 12 -10.92 13.03 -6.78
N PHE A 13 -9.81 13.23 -7.50
CA PHE A 13 -8.56 12.53 -7.23
C PHE A 13 -7.96 12.91 -5.87
N SER A 14 -7.95 14.19 -5.52
CA SER A 14 -7.47 14.68 -4.23
C SER A 14 -8.24 14.07 -3.05
N THR A 15 -9.55 13.85 -3.22
CA THR A 15 -10.40 13.21 -2.20
C THR A 15 -10.10 11.72 -2.05
N LEU A 16 -9.68 11.04 -3.13
CA LEU A 16 -9.35 9.62 -3.13
C LEU A 16 -7.89 9.35 -2.69
N LEU A 17 -7.03 10.37 -2.77
CA LEU A 17 -5.60 10.29 -2.45
C LEU A 17 -5.29 9.69 -1.07
N PRO A 18 -5.99 10.03 0.04
CA PRO A 18 -5.71 9.43 1.34
C PRO A 18 -5.93 7.92 1.36
N PHE A 19 -6.91 7.42 0.60
CA PHE A 19 -7.18 5.98 0.48
C PHE A 19 -6.10 5.28 -0.34
N LEU A 20 -5.60 5.92 -1.39
CA LEU A 20 -4.46 5.43 -2.15
C LEU A 20 -3.20 5.38 -1.30
N ILE A 21 -2.94 6.39 -0.47
CA ILE A 21 -1.83 6.35 0.48
C ILE A 21 -2.04 5.22 1.47
N ALA A 22 -3.25 5.09 2.03
CA ALA A 22 -3.56 4.10 3.04
C ALA A 22 -3.49 2.65 2.55
N SER A 23 -3.72 2.38 1.25
CA SER A 23 -3.73 1.01 0.70
C SER A 23 -2.56 0.70 -0.24
N GLY A 24 -2.04 1.70 -0.95
CA GLY A 24 -1.01 1.58 -1.97
C GLY A 24 0.41 1.92 -1.50
N THR A 25 0.64 2.17 -0.21
CA THR A 25 1.98 2.51 0.31
C THR A 25 2.38 1.66 1.52
N CYS A 26 3.60 1.82 2.01
CA CYS A 26 4.08 1.16 3.23
C CYS A 26 3.40 1.66 4.52
N PHE A 27 2.50 2.64 4.44
CA PHE A 27 1.69 3.10 5.56
C PHE A 27 0.98 1.94 6.28
N VAL A 28 0.42 0.98 5.52
CA VAL A 28 -0.28 -0.20 6.05
C VAL A 28 0.59 -0.94 7.07
N LYS A 29 1.83 -1.24 6.69
CA LYS A 29 2.76 -2.03 7.51
C LYS A 29 3.10 -1.30 8.81
N PHE A 30 3.42 -0.01 8.74
CA PHE A 30 3.71 0.79 9.94
C PHE A 30 2.50 0.87 10.87
N SER A 31 1.32 1.18 10.33
CA SER A 31 0.10 1.32 11.12
C SER A 31 -0.25 0.02 11.85
N ILE A 32 -0.22 -1.13 11.16
CA ILE A 32 -0.52 -2.44 11.76
C ILE A 32 0.50 -2.79 12.86
N VAL A 33 1.80 -2.67 12.57
CA VAL A 33 2.84 -3.06 13.54
C VAL A 33 2.78 -2.18 14.79
N PHE A 34 2.59 -0.87 14.66
CA PHE A 34 2.49 0.03 15.81
C PHE A 34 1.27 -0.27 16.69
N VAL A 35 0.11 -0.54 16.09
CA VAL A 35 -1.09 -0.92 16.84
C VAL A 35 -0.89 -2.26 17.53
N MET A 36 -0.29 -3.24 16.85
CA MET A 36 0.03 -4.55 17.45
C MET A 36 0.97 -4.40 18.64
N VAL A 37 2.06 -3.64 18.53
CA VAL A 37 2.99 -3.42 19.64
C VAL A 37 2.31 -2.76 20.84
N ARG A 38 1.47 -1.74 20.62
CA ARG A 38 0.72 -1.11 21.70
C ARG A 38 -0.19 -2.11 22.41
N ASN A 39 -0.91 -2.92 21.65
CA ASN A 39 -1.80 -3.94 22.21
C ASN A 39 -1.01 -5.04 22.94
N ALA A 40 0.19 -5.40 22.49
CA ALA A 40 1.06 -6.38 23.14
C ALA A 40 1.53 -5.92 24.52
N LEU A 41 1.70 -4.60 24.71
CA LEU A 41 2.02 -3.99 26.00
C LEU A 41 0.83 -3.91 26.97
N GLY A 42 -0.37 -4.33 26.55
CA GLY A 42 -1.59 -4.19 27.34
C GLY A 42 -2.08 -2.74 27.48
N LEU A 43 -1.53 -1.81 26.70
CA LEU A 43 -1.90 -0.39 26.74
C LEU A 43 -3.08 -0.11 25.81
N GLN A 44 -4.17 0.45 26.34
CA GLN A 44 -5.36 0.73 25.53
C GLN A 44 -5.39 2.16 24.95
N GLN A 45 -4.84 3.15 25.66
CA GLN A 45 -4.97 4.57 25.27
C GLN A 45 -3.64 5.28 24.98
N VAL A 46 -2.52 4.77 25.48
CA VAL A 46 -1.20 5.39 25.30
C VAL A 46 -0.29 4.45 24.50
N PRO A 47 0.35 4.89 23.40
CA PRO A 47 0.12 6.14 22.67
C PRO A 47 -1.24 6.17 21.94
N SER A 48 -1.80 7.37 21.73
CA SER A 48 -3.08 7.53 21.03
C SER A 48 -2.98 7.09 19.56
N ASN A 49 -4.10 6.61 18.98
CA ASN A 49 -4.15 6.25 17.55
C ASN A 49 -3.74 7.41 16.64
N MET A 50 -4.08 8.64 17.03
CA MET A 50 -3.73 9.85 16.27
C MET A 50 -2.21 10.03 16.19
N THR A 51 -1.50 9.84 17.30
CA THR A 51 -0.03 9.91 17.33
C THR A 51 0.60 8.80 16.50
N LEU A 52 0.13 7.55 16.65
CA LEU A 52 0.68 6.42 15.90
C LEU A 52 0.49 6.58 14.39
N ASN A 53 -0.69 7.03 13.96
CA ASN A 53 -0.96 7.29 12.55
C ASN A 53 -0.11 8.45 12.01
N GLY A 54 0.10 9.51 12.80
CA GLY A 54 1.00 10.62 12.41
C GLY A 54 2.44 10.17 12.18
N ILE A 55 2.98 9.33 13.08
CA ILE A 55 4.33 8.76 12.93
C ILE A 55 4.39 7.81 11.73
N ALA A 56 3.40 6.94 11.56
CA ALA A 56 3.33 6.01 10.43
C ALA A 56 3.30 6.73 9.08
N LEU A 57 2.56 7.84 9.00
CA LEU A 57 2.46 8.66 7.79
C LEU A 57 3.78 9.41 7.50
N MET A 58 4.43 9.97 8.51
CA MET A 58 5.75 10.60 8.33
C MET A 58 6.80 9.60 7.84
N LEU A 59 6.85 8.41 8.42
CA LEU A 59 7.76 7.36 7.98
C LEU A 59 7.44 6.85 6.58
N SER A 60 6.15 6.69 6.24
CA SER A 60 5.77 6.26 4.89
C SER A 60 6.13 7.30 3.83
N MET A 61 5.93 8.60 4.10
CA MET A 61 6.36 9.68 3.22
C MET A 61 7.88 9.68 3.03
N PHE A 62 8.65 9.46 4.11
CA PHE A 62 10.10 9.40 4.03
C PHE A 62 10.58 8.25 3.14
N VAL A 63 9.96 7.06 3.26
CA VAL A 63 10.27 5.90 2.42
C VAL A 63 9.83 6.11 0.97
N MET A 64 8.73 6.82 0.73
CA MET A 64 8.16 7.06 -0.60
C MET A 64 8.79 8.22 -1.36
N LEU A 65 9.64 9.02 -0.72
CA LEU A 65 10.33 10.16 -1.33
C LEU A 65 11.01 9.84 -2.69
N PRO A 66 11.81 8.77 -2.86
CA PRO A 66 12.44 8.46 -4.15
C PRO A 66 11.44 8.11 -5.25
N VAL A 67 10.33 7.44 -4.91
CA VAL A 67 9.27 7.10 -5.88
C VAL A 67 8.56 8.37 -6.35
N ALA A 68 8.27 9.28 -5.42
CA ALA A 68 7.69 10.58 -5.73
C ALA A 68 8.64 11.44 -6.60
N GLN A 69 9.94 11.41 -6.32
CA GLN A 69 10.95 12.13 -7.11
C GLN A 69 11.04 11.62 -8.55
N GLN A 70 10.98 10.30 -8.76
CA GLN A 70 10.99 9.72 -10.12
C GLN A 70 9.75 10.13 -10.91
N ALA A 71 8.56 10.04 -10.30
CA ALA A 71 7.32 10.46 -10.94
C ALA A 71 7.32 11.97 -11.28
N TYR A 72 7.88 12.79 -10.37
CA TYR A 72 8.00 14.23 -10.59
C TYR A 72 9.03 14.59 -11.68
N GLY A 73 10.12 13.85 -11.79
CA GLY A 73 11.11 13.98 -12.87
C GLY A 73 10.47 13.71 -14.23
N TYR A 74 9.75 12.59 -14.37
CA TYR A 74 9.02 12.24 -15.59
C TYR A 74 8.00 13.32 -16.00
N TYR A 75 7.24 13.85 -15.02
CA TYR A 75 6.29 14.92 -15.28
C TYR A 75 6.93 16.20 -15.83
N GLN A 76 8.11 16.58 -15.32
CA GLN A 76 8.82 17.78 -15.80
C GLN A 76 9.40 17.61 -17.21
N GLU A 77 9.92 16.43 -17.53
CA GLU A 77 10.54 16.13 -18.82
C GLU A 77 9.49 16.07 -19.94
N GLU A 78 8.38 15.37 -19.71
CA GLU A 78 7.39 15.09 -20.76
C GLU A 78 6.33 16.19 -20.90
N ARG A 79 6.33 17.20 -20.00
CA ARG A 79 5.32 18.29 -19.93
C ARG A 79 3.89 17.79 -20.11
N VAL A 80 3.55 16.72 -19.40
CA VAL A 80 2.27 16.00 -19.56
C VAL A 80 1.11 16.99 -19.40
N SER A 81 0.40 17.24 -20.50
CA SER A 81 -0.85 17.98 -20.46
C SER A 81 -1.96 16.98 -20.11
N PHE A 82 -2.49 17.04 -18.90
CA PHE A 82 -3.64 16.22 -18.46
C PHE A 82 -4.97 16.61 -19.15
N THR A 83 -4.89 17.15 -20.37
CA THR A 83 -6.00 17.71 -21.14
C THR A 83 -6.64 16.65 -22.05
N SER A 84 -5.97 15.51 -22.30
CA SER A 84 -6.49 14.39 -23.07
C SER A 84 -6.43 13.07 -22.27
N VAL A 85 -7.36 12.16 -22.56
CA VAL A 85 -7.43 10.82 -21.94
C VAL A 85 -6.19 9.98 -22.29
N GLU A 86 -5.64 10.15 -23.49
CA GLU A 86 -4.38 9.50 -23.91
C GLU A 86 -3.17 9.96 -23.10
N ALA A 87 -3.08 11.25 -22.73
CA ALA A 87 -1.99 11.74 -21.90
C ALA A 87 -2.03 11.17 -20.47
N VAL A 88 -3.24 10.94 -19.93
CA VAL A 88 -3.42 10.27 -18.63
C VAL A 88 -3.00 8.81 -18.72
N ASN A 89 -3.42 8.09 -19.77
CA ASN A 89 -3.03 6.69 -19.96
C ASN A 89 -1.51 6.53 -20.12
N ASN A 90 -0.87 7.38 -20.92
CA ASN A 90 0.59 7.36 -21.09
C ASN A 90 1.32 7.64 -19.76
N PHE A 91 0.82 8.58 -18.95
CA PHE A 91 1.39 8.84 -17.62
C PHE A 91 1.23 7.66 -16.66
N VAL A 92 0.09 6.97 -16.68
CA VAL A 92 -0.13 5.76 -15.86
C VAL A 92 0.75 4.60 -16.32
N GLU A 93 0.96 4.46 -17.63
CA GLU A 93 1.78 3.39 -18.20
C GLU A 93 3.27 3.62 -17.97
N ASN A 94 3.78 4.81 -18.26
CA ASN A 94 5.22 5.11 -18.29
C ASN A 94 5.69 5.96 -17.10
N GLY A 95 4.87 6.92 -16.65
CA GLY A 95 5.22 7.83 -15.55
C GLY A 95 5.21 7.18 -14.16
N LEU A 96 4.53 6.04 -14.01
CA LEU A 96 4.45 5.28 -12.77
C LEU A 96 5.39 4.06 -12.74
N ASP A 97 6.38 3.97 -13.63
CA ASP A 97 7.32 2.83 -13.67
C ASP A 97 8.08 2.64 -12.34
N GLY A 98 8.52 3.73 -11.71
CA GLY A 98 9.16 3.67 -10.38
C GLY A 98 8.24 3.10 -9.29
N TYR A 99 6.96 3.48 -9.33
CA TYR A 99 5.95 2.97 -8.40
C TYR A 99 5.60 1.51 -8.69
N ARG A 100 5.50 1.13 -9.97
CA ARG A 100 5.31 -0.27 -10.40
C ARG A 100 6.46 -1.15 -9.91
N GLY A 101 7.71 -0.70 -10.08
CA GLY A 101 8.89 -1.40 -9.57
C GLY A 101 8.89 -1.52 -8.05
N TYR A 102 8.45 -0.48 -7.33
CA TYR A 102 8.23 -0.55 -5.89
C TYR A 102 7.20 -1.64 -5.53
N LEU A 103 6.02 -1.62 -6.15
CA LEU A 103 4.96 -2.60 -5.86
C LEU A 103 5.43 -4.03 -6.14
N GLN A 104 6.08 -4.28 -7.28
CA GLN A 104 6.62 -5.60 -7.60
C GLN A 104 7.66 -6.08 -6.59
N LYS A 105 8.56 -5.21 -6.16
CA LYS A 105 9.63 -5.55 -5.22
C LYS A 105 9.10 -6.01 -3.85
N TYR A 106 7.99 -5.45 -3.40
CA TYR A 106 7.42 -5.70 -2.08
C TYR A 106 6.15 -6.57 -2.11
N SER A 107 5.69 -6.99 -3.29
CA SER A 107 4.59 -7.95 -3.43
C SER A 107 5.10 -9.39 -3.44
N ASP A 108 4.31 -10.29 -2.89
CA ASP A 108 4.51 -11.73 -3.00
C ASP A 108 4.29 -12.18 -4.46
N PRO A 109 5.27 -12.79 -5.14
CA PRO A 109 5.15 -13.20 -6.54
C PRO A 109 3.96 -14.13 -6.80
N GLU A 110 3.57 -14.96 -5.83
CA GLU A 110 2.43 -15.86 -5.96
C GLU A 110 1.11 -15.08 -5.98
N LEU A 111 0.98 -14.05 -5.11
CA LEU A 111 -0.20 -13.19 -5.07
C LEU A 111 -0.29 -12.35 -6.34
N THR A 112 0.83 -11.79 -6.80
CA THR A 112 0.90 -11.03 -8.05
C THR A 112 0.41 -11.86 -9.24
N ARG A 113 0.93 -13.09 -9.41
CA ARG A 113 0.49 -14.00 -10.48
C ARG A 113 -0.98 -14.41 -10.35
N PHE A 114 -1.49 -14.55 -9.12
CA PHE A 114 -2.89 -14.86 -8.89
C PHE A 114 -3.81 -13.72 -9.37
N PHE A 115 -3.49 -12.47 -9.01
CA PHE A 115 -4.29 -11.31 -9.42
C PHE A 115 -4.16 -11.00 -10.92
N GLU A 116 -3.00 -11.21 -11.53
CA GLU A 116 -2.82 -11.11 -12.98
C GLU A 116 -3.72 -12.10 -13.73
N LYS A 117 -3.73 -13.38 -13.30
CA LYS A 117 -4.60 -14.40 -13.89
C LYS A 117 -6.08 -14.10 -13.68
N ALA A 118 -6.45 -13.59 -12.51
CA ALA A 118 -7.83 -13.22 -12.22
C ALA A 118 -8.29 -12.05 -13.11
N GLN A 119 -7.40 -11.10 -13.40
CA GLN A 119 -7.68 -9.99 -14.30
C GLN A 119 -7.80 -10.46 -15.75
N SER A 120 -6.88 -11.32 -16.22
CA SER A 120 -6.91 -11.82 -17.60
C SER A 120 -8.18 -12.63 -17.89
N GLN A 121 -8.59 -13.51 -16.97
CA GLN A 121 -9.83 -14.28 -17.09
C GLN A 121 -11.10 -13.41 -17.09
N ARG A 122 -11.05 -12.25 -16.42
CA ARG A 122 -12.17 -11.30 -16.43
C ARG A 122 -12.26 -10.58 -17.78
N SER A 123 -11.14 -10.14 -18.34
CA SER A 123 -11.10 -9.53 -19.68
C SER A 123 -11.59 -10.49 -20.76
N GLU A 124 -11.20 -11.77 -20.70
CA GLU A 124 -11.68 -12.81 -21.63
C GLU A 124 -13.20 -13.02 -21.55
N ARG A 125 -13.80 -12.91 -20.35
CA ARG A 125 -15.25 -13.05 -20.15
C ARG A 125 -16.06 -11.85 -20.60
N ASP A 126 -15.55 -10.63 -20.42
CA ASP A 126 -16.24 -9.39 -20.79
C ASP A 126 -16.05 -9.03 -22.29
N GLY A 127 -15.40 -9.89 -23.07
CA GLY A 127 -15.18 -9.68 -24.51
C GLY A 127 -14.24 -8.51 -24.83
N GLY A 128 -13.50 -8.02 -23.84
CA GLY A 128 -12.46 -7.01 -24.04
C GLY A 128 -11.25 -7.64 -24.71
N GLU A 129 -10.59 -6.90 -25.61
CA GLU A 129 -9.27 -7.26 -26.12
C GLU A 129 -8.38 -7.59 -24.92
N ALA A 130 -7.91 -8.85 -24.84
CA ALA A 130 -6.82 -9.19 -23.96
C ALA A 130 -5.72 -8.20 -24.31
N ALA A 131 -5.43 -7.25 -23.41
CA ALA A 131 -4.29 -6.38 -23.56
C ALA A 131 -3.13 -7.30 -23.92
N ALA A 132 -2.48 -7.01 -25.06
CA ALA A 132 -1.31 -7.75 -25.50
C ALA A 132 -0.41 -8.01 -24.29
N PRO A 133 0.35 -9.12 -24.24
CA PRO A 133 1.26 -9.36 -23.13
C PRO A 133 2.27 -8.21 -23.09
N ASP A 134 1.91 -7.13 -22.42
CA ASP A 134 2.81 -6.12 -21.98
C ASP A 134 3.63 -6.80 -20.91
N ASP A 135 4.94 -6.79 -21.08
CA ASP A 135 5.89 -7.43 -20.16
C ASP A 135 5.75 -6.85 -18.73
N LYS A 136 5.03 -5.73 -18.59
CA LYS A 136 4.76 -5.01 -17.36
C LYS A 136 3.41 -5.42 -16.75
N PRO A 137 3.39 -5.97 -15.53
CA PRO A 137 2.14 -6.26 -14.85
C PRO A 137 1.36 -5.00 -14.50
N SER A 138 0.03 -5.12 -14.59
CA SER A 138 -0.90 -4.02 -14.36
C SER A 138 -0.83 -3.51 -12.92
N ILE A 139 -0.76 -2.19 -12.74
CA ILE A 139 -0.78 -1.55 -11.42
C ILE A 139 -2.05 -1.94 -10.65
N PHE A 140 -3.17 -2.13 -11.35
CA PHE A 140 -4.44 -2.55 -10.74
C PHE A 140 -4.41 -3.99 -10.21
N ALA A 141 -3.59 -4.88 -10.78
CA ALA A 141 -3.37 -6.23 -10.25
C ALA A 141 -2.35 -6.23 -9.10
N LEU A 142 -1.33 -5.36 -9.20
CA LEU A 142 -0.26 -5.24 -8.21
C LEU A 142 -0.75 -4.64 -6.90
N LEU A 143 -1.63 -3.65 -6.92
CA LEU A 143 -2.15 -2.99 -5.70
C LEU A 143 -2.77 -3.97 -4.69
N PRO A 144 -3.74 -4.84 -5.04
CA PRO A 144 -4.31 -5.79 -4.10
C PRO A 144 -3.29 -6.88 -3.67
N ALA A 145 -2.40 -7.31 -4.58
CA ALA A 145 -1.33 -8.24 -4.26
C ALA A 145 -0.37 -7.66 -3.21
N TYR A 146 0.06 -6.42 -3.41
CA TYR A 146 0.93 -5.66 -2.53
C TYR A 146 0.29 -5.47 -1.16
N ALA A 147 -0.96 -4.98 -1.10
CA ALA A 147 -1.63 -4.72 0.16
C ALA A 147 -1.73 -5.99 1.03
N LEU A 148 -2.08 -7.13 0.42
CA LEU A 148 -2.15 -8.41 1.13
C LEU A 148 -0.77 -8.91 1.57
N SER A 149 0.26 -8.70 0.74
CA SER A 149 1.66 -9.04 1.06
C SER A 149 2.17 -8.22 2.26
N GLU A 150 1.89 -6.93 2.28
CA GLU A 150 2.25 -6.04 3.39
C GLU A 150 1.53 -6.40 4.67
N ILE A 151 0.24 -6.74 4.59
CA ILE A 151 -0.54 -7.24 5.75
C ILE A 151 0.10 -8.52 6.28
N LYS A 152 0.35 -9.52 5.42
CA LYS A 152 1.01 -10.79 5.79
C LYS A 152 2.36 -10.52 6.49
N SER A 153 3.17 -9.62 5.92
CA SER A 153 4.46 -9.24 6.51
C SER A 153 4.30 -8.52 7.86
N ALA A 154 3.34 -7.61 7.98
CA ALA A 154 3.09 -6.84 9.19
C ALA A 154 2.63 -7.75 10.34
N PHE A 155 1.73 -8.69 10.06
CA PHE A 155 1.30 -9.70 11.03
C PHE A 155 2.44 -10.61 11.45
N LYS A 156 3.34 -11.01 10.53
CA LYS A 156 4.52 -11.82 10.87
C LYS A 156 5.45 -11.06 11.82
N ILE A 157 5.71 -9.78 11.56
CA ILE A 157 6.49 -8.92 12.45
C ILE A 157 5.79 -8.79 13.80
N GLY A 158 4.50 -8.49 13.80
CA GLY A 158 3.68 -8.35 15.00
C GLY A 158 3.71 -9.63 15.86
N PHE A 159 3.61 -10.80 15.25
CA PHE A 159 3.69 -12.08 15.96
C PHE A 159 5.03 -12.26 16.68
N TYR A 160 6.16 -11.99 16.01
CA TYR A 160 7.47 -12.06 16.65
C TYR A 160 7.63 -11.06 17.80
N LEU A 161 7.06 -9.86 17.68
CA LEU A 161 7.06 -8.86 18.75
C LEU A 161 6.15 -9.26 19.91
N TYR A 162 5.05 -9.95 19.66
CA TYR A 162 4.11 -10.43 20.68
C TYR A 162 4.67 -11.57 21.54
N LEU A 163 5.46 -12.46 20.93
CA LEU A 163 5.97 -13.68 21.56
C LEU A 163 6.61 -13.44 22.95
N PRO A 164 7.55 -12.51 23.15
CA PRO A 164 8.14 -12.28 24.47
C PRO A 164 7.12 -11.85 25.53
N PHE A 165 6.11 -11.03 25.19
CA PHE A 165 5.08 -10.60 26.13
C PHE A 165 4.20 -11.75 26.59
N VAL A 166 3.82 -12.63 25.66
CA VAL A 166 3.04 -13.84 25.98
C VAL A 166 3.82 -14.78 26.90
N VAL A 167 5.13 -14.93 26.67
CA VAL A 167 5.99 -15.76 27.54
C VAL A 167 6.02 -15.19 28.96
N VAL A 168 6.20 -13.87 29.10
CA VAL A 168 6.18 -13.22 30.42
C VAL A 168 4.83 -13.41 31.13
N ASP A 169 3.73 -13.23 30.40
CA ASP A 169 2.38 -13.39 30.95
C ASP A 169 2.11 -14.83 31.44
N LEU A 170 2.53 -15.84 30.66
CA LEU A 170 2.42 -17.24 31.03
C LEU A 170 3.27 -17.58 32.26
N VAL A 171 4.51 -17.09 32.31
CA VAL A 171 5.41 -17.31 33.45
C VAL A 171 4.84 -16.70 34.72
N ILE A 172 4.41 -15.43 34.68
CA ILE A 172 3.81 -14.77 35.85
C ILE A 172 2.56 -15.51 36.31
N SER A 173 1.67 -15.86 35.39
CA SER A 173 0.46 -16.62 35.70
C SER A 173 0.76 -17.98 36.35
N SER A 174 1.78 -18.70 35.86
CA SER A 174 2.18 -19.98 36.44
C SER A 174 2.74 -19.86 37.86
N VAL A 175 3.50 -18.80 38.15
CA VAL A 175 4.05 -18.53 39.49
C VAL A 175 2.93 -18.18 40.46
N LEU A 176 1.96 -17.35 40.04
CA LEU A 176 0.80 -17.01 40.87
C LEU A 176 -0.06 -18.23 41.21
N LEU A 177 -0.28 -19.14 40.23
CA LEU A 177 -1.00 -20.40 40.46
C LEU A 177 -0.25 -21.38 41.38
N ALA A 178 1.08 -21.36 41.39
CA ALA A 178 1.88 -22.21 42.26
C ALA A 178 1.94 -21.72 43.71
N LEU A 179 1.69 -20.42 43.94
CA LEU A 179 1.63 -19.81 45.26
C LEU A 179 0.25 -19.93 45.92
N ALA A 180 -0.79 -20.17 45.13
CA ALA A 180 -2.17 -20.37 45.57
C ALA A 180 -2.43 -21.85 45.92
#